data_AF-A0A3D2VUF5-F1
#
_entry.id   AF-A0A3D2VUF5-F1
#
_cell.length_a   1.000
_cell.length_b   1.000
_cell.length_c   1.000
_cell.angle_alpha   90.00
_cell.angle_beta   90.00
_cell.angle_gamma   90.00
#
_symmetry.space_group_name_H-M   'P 1'
#
loop_
_entity.id
_entity.type
_entity.pdbx_description
1 polymer ?
#
loop_
_entity_poly.entity_id
_entity_poly.type
_entity_poly.pdbx_seq_one_letter_code
_entity_poly.pdbx_strand_id
1 'polypeptide(L)'
;MSDTSQPLQTVKVWDLPTRLFHWTLVVLMIAQWLTAENSDTMTYHIWGGYTILVLVLFRLIWGFVGSDTVRFSDFVRGPGAAMEYVKALLRGETPLYLGHNPMGGWSILAMLALLLVQAGTGLFANDDITIEGPLYGWVSKSTSDWLTTVHKFNFNL
;
A
#
# COMPACT_ATOMS: atom_id res chain seq x y z
N MET A 1 -6.15 -18.62 -48.05
CA MET A 1 -5.90 -18.52 -46.59
C MET A 1 -6.43 -17.17 -46.16
N SER A 2 -7.62 -17.13 -45.56
CA SER A 2 -8.25 -15.90 -45.08
C SER A 2 -7.62 -15.52 -43.75
N ASP A 3 -6.78 -14.49 -43.77
CA ASP A 3 -6.28 -13.79 -42.58
C ASP A 3 -7.49 -13.20 -41.84
N THR A 4 -7.96 -13.91 -40.82
CA THR A 4 -9.11 -13.49 -40.03
C THR A 4 -8.55 -12.76 -38.83
N SER A 5 -8.25 -11.47 -39.00
CA SER A 5 -7.86 -10.60 -37.91
C SER A 5 -9.02 -10.54 -36.91
N GLN A 6 -8.89 -11.29 -35.81
CA GLN A 6 -9.84 -11.23 -34.71
C GLN A 6 -9.88 -9.79 -34.19
N PRO A 7 -11.06 -9.17 -34.06
CA PRO A 7 -11.16 -7.80 -33.58
C PRO A 7 -10.57 -7.72 -32.16
N LEU A 8 -9.73 -6.71 -31.92
CA LEU A 8 -9.14 -6.47 -30.61
C LEU A 8 -10.24 -6.25 -29.56
N GLN A 9 -10.31 -7.14 -28.57
CA GLN A 9 -11.28 -7.03 -27.48
C GLN A 9 -10.68 -6.23 -26.32
N THR A 10 -11.34 -5.14 -25.92
CA THR A 10 -10.95 -4.38 -24.73
C THR A 10 -11.46 -5.08 -23.47
N VAL A 11 -10.55 -5.39 -22.54
CA VAL A 11 -10.89 -6.00 -21.25
C VAL A 11 -10.69 -4.99 -20.13
N LYS A 12 -11.71 -4.83 -19.28
CA LYS A 12 -11.62 -3.98 -18.09
C LYS A 12 -10.80 -4.70 -17.01
N VAL A 13 -9.57 -4.26 -16.80
CA VAL A 13 -8.68 -4.85 -15.79
C VAL A 13 -8.87 -4.25 -14.41
N TRP A 14 -9.05 -2.93 -14.31
CA TRP A 14 -9.14 -2.23 -13.02
C TRP A 14 -10.48 -1.50 -12.89
N ASP A 15 -11.20 -1.78 -11.81
CA ASP A 15 -12.40 -1.04 -11.44
C ASP A 15 -12.09 0.41 -10.97
N LEU A 16 -13.13 1.24 -10.93
CA LEU A 16 -13.01 2.64 -10.55
C LEU A 16 -12.54 2.81 -9.08
N PRO A 17 -13.09 2.08 -8.09
CA PRO A 17 -12.64 2.19 -6.70
C PRO A 17 -11.13 1.94 -6.54
N THR A 18 -10.58 0.95 -7.24
CA THR A 18 -9.14 0.64 -7.16
C THR A 18 -8.28 1.76 -7.74
N ARG A 19 -8.71 2.37 -8.84
CA ARG A 19 -8.02 3.51 -9.45
C ARG A 19 -8.03 4.73 -8.54
N LEU A 20 -9.19 5.02 -7.93
CA LEU A 20 -9.32 6.12 -6.98
C LEU A 20 -8.44 5.89 -5.76
N PHE A 21 -8.51 4.71 -5.14
CA PHE A 21 -7.61 4.33 -4.04
C PHE A 21 -6.15 4.56 -4.40
N HIS A 22 -5.70 4.05 -5.57
CA HIS A 22 -4.30 4.13 -5.96
C HIS A 22 -3.84 5.59 -6.14
N TRP A 23 -4.57 6.39 -6.93
CA TRP A 23 -4.16 7.76 -7.19
C TRP A 23 -4.29 8.67 -5.98
N THR A 24 -5.31 8.46 -5.14
CA THR A 24 -5.41 9.18 -3.86
C THR A 24 -4.25 8.82 -2.95
N LEU A 25 -3.88 7.53 -2.85
CA LEU A 25 -2.73 7.10 -2.06
C LEU A 25 -1.44 7.73 -2.58
N VAL A 26 -1.19 7.75 -3.89
CA VAL A 26 0.01 8.37 -4.48
C VAL A 26 0.12 9.85 -4.10
N VAL A 27 -0.97 10.62 -4.23
CA VAL A 27 -0.99 12.04 -3.86
C VAL A 27 -0.73 12.23 -2.36
N LEU A 28 -1.35 11.39 -1.52
CA LEU A 28 -1.16 11.45 -0.07
C LEU A 28 0.27 11.09 0.33
N MET A 29 0.90 10.10 -0.30
CA MET A 29 2.30 9.74 -0.01
C MET A 29 3.25 10.92 -0.23
N ILE A 30 3.07 11.66 -1.33
CA ILE A 30 3.86 12.87 -1.62
C ILE A 30 3.58 13.95 -0.57
N ALA A 31 2.30 14.19 -0.24
CA ALA A 31 1.93 15.17 0.77
C ALA A 31 2.52 14.83 2.14
N GLN A 32 2.42 13.57 2.57
CA GLN A 32 2.95 13.11 3.86
C GLN A 32 4.46 13.25 3.97
N TRP A 33 5.19 12.98 2.87
CA TRP A 33 6.63 13.19 2.81
C TRP A 33 6.99 14.67 3.01
N LEU A 34 6.26 15.58 2.37
CA LEU A 34 6.49 17.03 2.48
C LEU A 34 6.11 17.61 3.87
N THR A 35 5.17 16.97 4.57
CA THR A 35 4.63 17.50 5.84
C THR A 35 5.19 16.82 7.09
N ALA A 36 6.05 15.80 6.96
CA ALA A 36 6.52 14.99 8.10
C ALA A 36 7.51 15.71 9.02
N GLU A 37 8.28 16.68 8.52
CA GLU A 37 9.42 17.26 9.26
C GLU A 37 9.14 18.62 9.90
N ASN A 38 8.08 19.33 9.47
CA ASN A 38 7.82 20.70 9.89
C ASN A 38 6.63 20.77 10.86
N SER A 39 6.81 21.46 11.99
CA SER A 39 5.74 21.67 12.99
C SER A 39 4.50 22.35 12.40
N ASP A 40 4.71 23.34 11.53
CA ASP A 40 3.64 24.13 10.92
C ASP A 40 2.73 23.31 9.99
N THR A 41 3.25 22.21 9.45
CA THR A 41 2.51 21.30 8.57
C THR A 41 2.11 19.99 9.21
N MET A 42 2.47 19.77 10.49
CA MET A 42 2.20 18.52 11.20
C MET A 42 0.71 18.19 11.29
N THR A 43 -0.15 19.20 11.38
CA THR A 43 -1.61 19.00 11.30
C THR A 43 -2.01 18.28 10.00
N TYR A 44 -1.43 18.65 8.86
CA TYR A 44 -1.68 17.98 7.59
C TYR A 44 -1.09 16.57 7.53
N HIS A 45 0.06 16.36 8.18
CA HIS A 45 0.63 15.02 8.34
C HIS A 45 -0.36 14.11 9.10
N ILE A 46 -0.87 14.54 10.27
CA ILE A 46 -1.81 13.77 11.07
C ILE A 46 -3.09 13.42 10.29
N TRP A 47 -3.75 14.41 9.68
CA TRP A 47 -4.97 14.18 8.89
C TRP A 47 -4.74 13.29 7.66
N GLY A 48 -3.61 13.46 6.98
CA GLY A 48 -3.24 12.61 5.86
C GLY A 48 -2.94 11.18 6.29
N GLY A 49 -2.29 10.99 7.44
CA GLY A 49 -2.08 9.69 8.06
C GLY A 49 -3.39 8.94 8.36
N TYR A 50 -4.40 9.63 8.91
CA TYR A 50 -5.73 9.04 9.09
C TYR A 50 -6.39 8.67 7.76
N THR A 51 -6.24 9.52 6.75
CA THR A 51 -6.79 9.25 5.42
C THR A 51 -6.12 8.03 4.79
N ILE A 52 -4.80 7.89 4.90
CA ILE A 52 -4.06 6.71 4.46
C ILE A 52 -4.53 5.47 5.22
N LEU A 53 -4.71 5.55 6.54
CA LEU A 53 -5.20 4.42 7.33
C LEU A 53 -6.56 3.93 6.82
N VAL A 54 -7.51 4.85 6.61
CA VAL A 54 -8.83 4.52 6.06
C VAL A 54 -8.72 3.90 4.66
N LEU A 55 -7.87 4.44 3.79
CA LEU A 55 -7.63 3.89 2.46
C LEU A 55 -7.04 2.47 2.51
N VAL A 56 -6.07 2.22 3.39
CA VAL A 56 -5.44 0.91 3.56
C VAL A 56 -6.47 -0.11 4.08
N LEU A 57 -7.27 0.26 5.10
CA LEU A 57 -8.35 -0.59 5.60
C LEU A 57 -9.40 -0.87 4.51
N PHE A 58 -9.80 0.16 3.75
CA PHE A 58 -10.64 -0.01 2.57
C PHE A 58 -10.02 -1.00 1.59
N ARG A 59 -8.73 -0.87 1.25
CA ARG A 59 -8.08 -1.74 0.27
C ARG A 59 -7.98 -3.18 0.76
N LEU A 60 -7.73 -3.39 2.05
CA LEU A 60 -7.73 -4.72 2.67
C LEU A 60 -9.11 -5.36 2.49
N ILE A 61 -10.20 -4.67 2.86
CA ILE A 61 -11.57 -5.17 2.67
C ILE A 61 -11.87 -5.41 1.19
N TRP A 62 -11.56 -4.44 0.32
CA TRP A 62 -11.77 -4.52 -1.12
C TRP A 62 -10.98 -5.66 -1.77
N GLY A 63 -9.83 -6.04 -1.20
CA GLY A 63 -9.05 -7.20 -1.62
C GLY A 63 -9.68 -8.55 -1.29
N PHE A 64 -10.79 -8.59 -0.53
CA PHE A 64 -11.58 -9.80 -0.34
C PHE A 64 -12.91 -9.76 -1.10
N VAL A 65 -13.58 -8.61 -1.12
CA VAL A 65 -14.97 -8.52 -1.65
C VAL A 65 -15.11 -7.74 -2.96
N GLY A 66 -14.03 -7.14 -3.48
CA GLY A 66 -14.04 -6.32 -4.69
C GLY A 66 -14.21 -7.11 -5.99
N SER A 67 -13.88 -6.49 -7.12
CA SER A 67 -13.85 -7.14 -8.44
C SER A 67 -12.78 -8.25 -8.52
N ASP A 68 -12.92 -9.17 -9.48
CA ASP A 68 -12.06 -10.36 -9.56
C ASP A 68 -10.56 -9.99 -9.60
N THR A 69 -10.16 -9.08 -10.48
CA THR A 69 -8.76 -8.67 -10.64
C THR A 69 -8.13 -7.97 -9.43
N VAL A 70 -8.92 -7.59 -8.42
CA VAL A 70 -8.44 -6.90 -7.21
C VAL A 70 -8.40 -7.80 -5.99
N ARG A 71 -8.98 -9.01 -6.05
CA ARG A 71 -9.02 -9.95 -4.93
C ARG A 71 -7.66 -10.58 -4.71
N PHE A 72 -7.24 -10.69 -3.45
CA PHE A 72 -5.96 -11.29 -3.10
C PHE A 72 -5.85 -12.73 -3.60
N SER A 73 -6.94 -13.50 -3.59
CA SER A 73 -6.98 -14.87 -4.12
C SER A 73 -6.60 -14.98 -5.59
N ASP A 74 -6.84 -13.92 -6.37
CA ASP A 74 -6.78 -13.98 -7.83
C ASP A 74 -5.37 -13.63 -8.32
N PHE A 75 -4.69 -12.70 -7.62
CA PHE A 75 -3.37 -12.21 -8.01
C PHE A 75 -2.22 -12.62 -7.07
N VAL A 76 -2.47 -12.95 -5.80
CA VAL A 76 -1.42 -13.41 -4.88
C VAL A 76 -1.15 -14.87 -5.15
N ARG A 77 0.00 -15.15 -5.77
CA ARG A 77 0.45 -16.52 -6.04
C ARG A 77 1.40 -17.00 -4.94
N GLY A 78 1.43 -18.31 -4.72
CA GLY A 78 2.33 -18.92 -3.74
C GLY A 78 3.81 -18.59 -3.99
N PRO A 79 4.66 -18.66 -2.96
CA PRO A 79 6.05 -18.21 -3.03
C PRO A 79 6.87 -18.93 -4.12
N GLY A 80 6.55 -20.20 -4.40
CA GLY A 80 7.16 -20.94 -5.51
C GLY A 80 6.90 -20.30 -6.88
N ALA A 81 5.69 -19.79 -7.13
CA ALA A 81 5.36 -19.12 -8.39
C ALA A 81 6.06 -17.76 -8.54
N ALA A 82 6.28 -17.05 -7.43
CA ALA A 82 7.08 -15.82 -7.41
C ALA A 82 8.54 -16.12 -7.76
N MET A 83 9.11 -17.17 -7.15
CA MET A 83 10.48 -17.60 -7.44
C MET A 83 10.63 -18.08 -8.90
N GLU A 84 9.68 -18.84 -9.42
CA GLU A 84 9.69 -19.25 -10.83
C GLU A 84 9.54 -18.06 -11.79
N TYR A 85 8.73 -17.07 -11.45
CA TYR A 85 8.64 -15.83 -12.23
C TYR A 85 9.99 -15.08 -12.28
N VAL A 86 10.69 -14.98 -11.14
CA VAL A 86 12.04 -14.38 -11.11
C VAL A 86 13.02 -15.17 -11.96
N LYS A 87 13.03 -16.51 -11.87
CA LYS A 87 13.88 -17.35 -12.72
C LYS A 87 13.57 -17.19 -14.20
N ALA A 88 12.30 -17.09 -14.58
CA ALA A 88 11.87 -16.86 -15.96
C ALA A 88 12.42 -15.52 -16.48
N LEU A 89 12.31 -14.44 -15.70
CA LEU A 89 12.89 -13.15 -16.05
C LEU A 89 14.41 -13.21 -16.22
N LEU A 90 15.12 -13.92 -15.34
CA LEU A 90 16.58 -14.12 -15.45
C LEU A 90 16.99 -14.93 -16.69
N ARG A 91 16.09 -15.77 -17.23
CA ARG A 91 16.27 -16.47 -18.51
C ARG A 91 15.88 -15.63 -19.74
N GLY A 92 15.42 -14.38 -19.54
CA GLY A 92 14.97 -13.50 -20.61
C GLY A 92 13.53 -13.78 -21.08
N GLU A 93 12.76 -14.57 -20.34
CA GLU A 93 11.35 -14.82 -20.62
C GLU A 93 10.49 -13.64 -20.12
N THR A 94 9.39 -13.34 -20.82
CA THR A 94 8.43 -12.30 -20.44
C THR A 94 7.02 -12.88 -20.28
N PRO A 95 6.76 -13.66 -19.20
CA PRO A 95 5.45 -14.26 -19.01
C PRO A 95 4.38 -13.18 -18.81
N LEU A 96 3.28 -13.29 -19.56
CA LEU A 96 2.19 -12.33 -19.55
C LEU A 96 1.16 -12.68 -18.47
N TYR A 97 0.80 -11.69 -17.66
CA TYR A 97 -0.23 -11.81 -16.63
C TYR A 97 -1.25 -10.69 -16.81
N LEU A 98 -2.53 -11.01 -16.66
CA LEU A 98 -3.58 -10.02 -16.59
C LEU A 98 -3.61 -9.43 -15.16
N GLY A 99 -3.39 -8.12 -15.03
CA GLY A 99 -3.31 -7.46 -13.73
C GLY A 99 -1.89 -7.50 -13.15
N HIS A 100 -1.66 -8.33 -12.13
CA HIS A 100 -0.36 -8.42 -11.47
C HIS A 100 0.36 -9.73 -11.78
N ASN A 101 1.67 -9.64 -12.01
CA ASN A 101 2.55 -10.80 -12.01
C ASN A 101 2.77 -11.30 -10.55
N PRO A 102 3.27 -12.54 -10.35
CA PRO A 102 3.48 -13.10 -9.03
C PRO A 102 4.28 -12.20 -8.08
N MET A 103 5.38 -11.59 -8.55
CA MET A 103 6.19 -10.67 -7.73
C MET A 103 5.45 -9.38 -7.40
N GLY A 104 4.67 -8.85 -8.33
CA GLY A 104 3.80 -7.69 -8.13
C GLY A 104 2.76 -7.94 -7.04
N GLY A 105 2.21 -9.16 -6.98
CA GLY A 105 1.29 -9.55 -5.91
C GLY A 105 1.92 -9.49 -4.51
N TRP A 106 3.14 -10.01 -4.36
CA TRP A 106 3.89 -9.92 -3.11
C TRP A 106 4.30 -8.49 -2.76
N SER A 107 4.67 -7.69 -3.75
CA SER A 107 5.00 -6.26 -3.56
C SER A 107 3.80 -5.48 -2.98
N ILE A 108 2.58 -5.76 -3.43
CA ILE A 108 1.37 -5.13 -2.89
C ILE A 108 1.15 -5.51 -1.43
N LEU A 109 1.33 -6.78 -1.06
CA LEU A 109 1.19 -7.21 0.33
C LEU A 109 2.22 -6.54 1.23
N ALA A 110 3.48 -6.45 0.78
CA ALA A 110 4.54 -5.76 1.50
C ALA A 110 4.22 -4.27 1.68
N MET A 111 3.79 -3.60 0.60
CA MET A 111 3.41 -2.19 0.64
C MET A 111 2.23 -1.92 1.58
N LEU A 112 1.18 -2.75 1.54
CA LEU A 112 0.05 -2.61 2.46
C LEU A 112 0.46 -2.83 3.91
N ALA A 113 1.37 -3.77 4.18
CA ALA A 113 1.90 -3.99 5.53
C ALA A 113 2.71 -2.78 6.01
N LEU A 114 3.63 -2.26 5.19
CA LEU A 114 4.43 -1.07 5.53
C LEU A 114 3.54 0.15 5.79
N LEU A 115 2.52 0.39 4.97
CA LEU A 115 1.58 1.50 5.16
C LEU A 115 0.72 1.32 6.42
N LEU A 116 0.29 0.10 6.72
CA LEU A 116 -0.46 -0.20 7.94
C LEU A 116 0.42 0.00 9.19
N VAL A 117 1.68 -0.41 9.14
CA VAL A 117 2.67 -0.14 10.21
C VAL A 117 2.90 1.37 10.34
N GLN A 118 3.12 2.09 9.24
CA GLN A 118 3.35 3.54 9.25
C GLN A 118 2.17 4.26 9.90
N ALA A 119 0.97 4.09 9.35
CA ALA A 119 -0.21 4.80 9.84
C ALA A 119 -0.63 4.32 11.24
N GLY A 120 -0.50 3.02 11.52
CA GLY A 120 -0.86 2.43 12.81
C GLY A 120 0.05 2.88 13.94
N THR A 121 1.37 2.88 13.75
CA THR A 121 2.33 3.39 14.75
C THR A 121 2.18 4.90 14.96
N GLY A 122 1.85 5.65 13.90
CA GLY A 122 1.57 7.08 13.97
C GLY A 122 0.42 7.45 14.91
N LEU A 123 -0.57 6.56 15.09
CA LEU A 123 -1.67 6.79 16.03
C LEU A 123 -1.22 6.91 17.50
N PHE A 124 -0.06 6.33 17.83
CA PHE A 124 0.50 6.30 19.17
C PHE A 124 1.74 7.19 19.31
N ALA A 125 2.18 7.84 18.23
CA ALA A 125 3.42 8.60 18.21
C ALA A 125 3.31 9.87 19.07
N ASN A 126 4.45 10.38 19.51
CA ASN A 126 4.55 11.63 20.28
C ASN A 126 5.84 12.37 19.92
N ASP A 127 5.88 13.68 20.20
CA ASP A 127 7.07 14.54 20.03
C ASP A 127 7.69 15.06 21.35
N ASP A 128 7.22 14.56 22.50
CA ASP A 128 7.57 15.01 23.87
C ASP A 128 7.24 16.48 24.21
N ILE A 129 6.62 17.25 23.31
CA ILE A 129 6.40 18.69 23.48
C ILE A 129 4.90 19.03 23.45
N THR A 130 4.25 18.89 22.30
CA THR A 130 2.85 19.30 22.12
C THR A 130 2.05 18.41 21.16
N ILE A 131 2.71 17.51 20.43
CA ILE A 131 2.09 16.72 19.38
C ILE A 131 2.03 15.26 19.81
N GLU A 132 0.81 14.77 19.98
CA GLU A 132 0.52 13.40 20.37
C GLU A 132 -0.49 12.79 19.40
N GLY A 133 -0.28 11.53 19.06
CA GLY A 133 -1.26 10.72 18.34
C GLY A 133 -2.51 10.47 19.19
N PRO A 134 -3.66 10.21 18.57
CA PRO A 134 -4.95 10.10 19.26
C PRO A 134 -5.02 8.92 20.23
N LEU A 135 -4.15 7.92 20.06
CA LEU A 135 -4.07 6.73 20.90
C LEU A 135 -2.85 6.74 21.83
N TYR A 136 -2.09 7.84 21.89
CA TYR A 136 -0.93 7.99 22.79
C TYR A 136 -1.26 7.58 24.23
N GLY A 137 -2.36 8.11 24.78
CA GLY A 137 -2.76 7.85 26.17
C GLY A 137 -3.22 6.41 26.47
N TRP A 138 -3.27 5.53 25.48
CA TRP A 138 -3.66 4.12 25.67
C TRP A 138 -2.46 3.22 25.96
N VAL A 139 -1.24 3.74 25.86
CA VAL A 139 0.01 2.99 26.09
C VAL A 139 0.93 3.75 27.04
N SER A 140 1.93 3.07 27.58
CA SER A 140 2.96 3.73 28.38
C SER A 140 3.80 4.69 27.51
N LYS A 141 4.39 5.74 28.11
CA LYS A 141 5.31 6.64 27.40
C LYS A 141 6.42 5.87 26.69
N SER A 142 7.07 4.92 27.38
CA SER A 142 8.12 4.07 26.79
C SER A 142 7.65 3.28 25.57
N THR A 143 6.38 2.83 25.57
CA THR A 143 5.79 2.14 24.42
C THR A 143 5.52 3.10 23.28
N SER A 144 5.01 4.30 23.57
CA SER A 144 4.83 5.36 22.57
C SER A 144 6.17 5.76 21.93
N ASP A 145 7.21 6.01 22.72
CA ASP A 145 8.55 6.37 22.21
C ASP A 145 9.11 5.29 21.27
N TRP A 146 8.90 4.02 21.62
CA TRP A 146 9.26 2.89 20.75
C TRP A 146 8.45 2.88 19.46
N LEU A 147 7.13 3.08 19.51
CA LEU A 147 6.26 3.16 18.33
C LEU A 147 6.63 4.35 17.43
N THR A 148 6.95 5.51 18.02
CA THR A 148 7.50 6.67 17.30
C THR A 148 8.80 6.33 16.58
N THR A 149 9.68 5.56 17.22
CA THR A 149 10.93 5.09 16.59
C THR A 149 10.65 4.18 15.40
N VAL A 150 9.71 3.25 15.54
CA VAL A 150 9.27 2.37 14.44
C VAL A 150 8.67 3.21 13.30
N HIS A 151 7.83 4.20 13.60
CA HIS A 151 7.23 5.11 12.62
C HIS A 151 8.29 5.85 11.80
N LYS A 152 9.33 6.39 12.47
CA LYS A 152 10.44 7.10 11.82
C LYS A 152 11.33 6.16 11.00
N PHE A 153 11.57 4.95 11.49
CA PHE A 153 12.37 3.96 10.78
C PHE A 153 11.67 3.46 9.52
N ASN A 154 10.40 3.08 9.63
CA ASN A 154 9.60 2.48 8.56
C ASN A 154 9.41 3.42 7.36
N PHE A 155 9.51 4.74 7.56
CA PHE A 155 9.55 5.72 6.48
C PHE A 155 10.70 5.51 5.48
N ASN A 156 11.79 4.87 5.90
CA ASN A 156 12.98 4.64 5.06
C ASN A 156 13.02 3.25 4.40
N LEU A 157 11.97 2.44 4.55
CA LEU A 157 11.84 1.11 3.94
C LEU A 157 11.01 1.16 2.65
#